data_AF-A0A2V8V0N6-F1
#
_entry.id   AF-A0A2V8V0N6-F1
#
_cell.length_a   1.000
_cell.length_b   1.000
_cell.length_c   1.000
_cell.angle_alpha   90.00
_cell.angle_beta   90.00
_cell.angle_gamma   90.00
#
_symmetry.space_group_name_H-M   'P 1'
#
loop_
_entity.id
_entity.type
_entity.pdbx_description
1 polymer ?
#
loop_
_entity_poly.entity_id
_entity_poly.type
_entity_poly.pdbx_seq_one_letter_code
_entity_poly.pdbx_strand_id
1 'polypeptide(L)'
;MQLCYHNHSFEFGPKEGSRPIDIFVERFDPNLVKFEMDIFWVSVAGEDPVTLLGKWKGRVALIHLKDKAPGLKTHYKENLSPNAFREVGLGILDFARIMPAARDAGVQHFFVEQDQVAEDPVESLRQSFRSMERLKF
;
A
#
# COMPACT_ATOMS: atom_id res chain seq x y z
N MET A 1 -10.95 19.06 5.80
CA MET A 1 -11.20 17.79 5.09
C MET A 1 -10.39 17.82 3.80
N GLN A 2 -9.63 16.78 3.51
CA GLN A 2 -8.78 16.68 2.31
C GLN A 2 -9.06 15.35 1.62
N LEU A 3 -9.13 15.36 0.29
CA LEU A 3 -9.29 14.14 -0.49
C LEU A 3 -7.93 13.44 -0.64
N CYS A 4 -7.91 12.13 -0.38
CA CYS A 4 -6.76 11.27 -0.65
C CYS A 4 -7.19 10.19 -1.66
N TYR A 5 -6.47 10.07 -2.78
CA TYR A 5 -6.73 9.02 -3.76
C TYR A 5 -6.07 7.71 -3.30
N HIS A 6 -6.85 6.66 -3.14
CA HIS A 6 -6.40 5.31 -2.77
C HIS A 6 -6.06 4.52 -4.04
N ASN A 7 -4.83 4.01 -4.13
CA ASN A 7 -4.38 3.25 -5.30
C ASN A 7 -4.69 1.76 -5.18
N HIS A 8 -4.96 1.14 -6.32
CA HIS A 8 -4.91 -0.31 -6.50
C HIS A 8 -3.81 -0.69 -7.50
N SER A 9 -3.73 -1.97 -7.87
CA SER A 9 -2.70 -2.44 -8.81
C SER A 9 -3.00 -2.04 -10.26
N PHE A 10 -4.26 -1.83 -10.61
CA PHE A 10 -4.65 -1.59 -12.00
C PHE A 10 -4.18 -0.24 -12.53
N GLU A 11 -4.00 0.77 -11.66
CA GLU A 11 -3.47 2.07 -12.04
C GLU A 11 -1.99 2.04 -12.43
N PHE A 12 -1.27 0.98 -12.06
CA PHE A 12 0.12 0.73 -12.44
C PHE A 12 0.23 -0.11 -13.72
N GLY A 13 -0.90 -0.63 -14.23
CA GLY A 13 -0.93 -1.41 -15.46
C GLY A 13 -0.40 -0.62 -16.67
N PRO A 14 0.25 -1.29 -17.64
CA PRO A 14 0.73 -0.64 -18.83
C PRO A 14 -0.43 -0.05 -19.64
N LYS A 15 -0.28 1.20 -20.06
CA LYS A 15 -1.22 1.88 -20.96
C LYS A 15 -0.42 2.74 -21.94
N GLU A 16 -0.97 2.94 -23.14
CA GLU A 16 -0.31 3.76 -24.17
C GLU A 16 -0.02 5.18 -23.62
N GLY A 17 1.24 5.60 -23.69
CA GLY A 17 1.68 6.94 -23.27
C GLY A 17 2.14 7.05 -21.81
N SER A 18 1.34 6.62 -20.82
CA SER A 18 1.69 6.66 -19.39
C SER A 18 0.74 5.80 -18.56
N ARG A 19 1.17 5.33 -17.38
CA ARG A 19 0.28 4.61 -16.47
C ARG A 19 -0.72 5.57 -15.82
N PRO A 20 -1.97 5.17 -15.55
CA PRO A 20 -2.95 6.02 -14.89
C PRO A 20 -2.44 6.70 -13.62
N ILE A 21 -1.70 5.97 -12.77
CA ILE A 21 -1.16 6.53 -11.52
C ILE A 21 -0.17 7.67 -11.75
N ASP A 22 0.66 7.60 -12.81
CA ASP A 22 1.61 8.65 -13.15
C ASP A 22 0.89 9.92 -13.59
N ILE A 23 -0.21 9.76 -14.36
CA ILE A 23 -1.08 10.87 -14.78
C ILE A 23 -1.73 11.52 -13.56
N PHE A 24 -2.17 10.76 -12.57
CA PHE A 24 -2.78 11.30 -11.35
C PHE A 24 -1.77 12.10 -10.54
N VAL A 25 -0.56 11.57 -10.35
CA VAL A 25 0.51 12.25 -9.62
C VAL A 25 0.91 13.56 -10.31
N GLU A 26 0.97 13.56 -11.65
CA GLU A 26 1.28 14.74 -12.45
C GLU A 26 0.16 15.79 -12.39
N ARG A 27 -1.10 15.38 -12.52
CA ARG A 27 -2.22 16.30 -12.78
C ARG A 27 -3.00 16.73 -11.55
N PHE A 28 -3.00 15.95 -10.47
CA PHE A 28 -3.69 16.33 -9.25
C PHE A 28 -2.98 17.49 -8.56
N ASP A 29 -3.74 18.54 -8.23
CA ASP A 29 -3.23 19.66 -7.44
C ASP A 29 -2.79 19.13 -6.06
N PRO A 30 -1.49 19.26 -5.69
CA PRO A 30 -0.96 18.74 -4.44
C PRO A 30 -1.53 19.39 -3.19
N ASN A 31 -2.23 20.53 -3.30
CA ASN A 31 -2.90 21.20 -2.18
C ASN A 31 -4.33 20.70 -1.98
N LEU A 32 -4.97 20.22 -3.04
CA LEU A 32 -6.36 19.74 -3.00
C LEU A 32 -6.44 18.22 -2.79
N VAL A 33 -5.55 17.46 -3.44
CA VAL A 33 -5.56 15.99 -3.46
C VAL A 33 -4.19 15.43 -3.08
N LYS A 34 -4.19 14.58 -2.05
CA LYS A 34 -3.05 13.74 -1.66
C LYS A 34 -3.30 12.29 -2.06
N PHE A 35 -2.37 11.41 -1.75
CA PHE A 35 -2.51 9.97 -1.95
C PHE A 35 -2.64 9.24 -0.62
N GLU A 36 -3.49 8.22 -0.63
CA GLU A 36 -3.51 7.13 0.31
C GLU A 36 -2.81 5.95 -0.34
N MET A 37 -1.55 5.71 0.03
CA MET A 37 -0.78 4.66 -0.62
C MET A 37 -1.12 3.31 -0.02
N ASP A 38 -1.56 2.40 -0.88
CA ASP A 38 -1.71 1.00 -0.53
C ASP A 38 -0.45 0.22 -0.89
N ILE A 39 0.36 -0.11 0.13
CA ILE A 39 1.66 -0.74 -0.08
C ILE A 39 1.55 -2.16 -0.64
N PHE A 40 0.43 -2.84 -0.36
CA PHE A 40 0.17 -4.17 -0.91
C PHE A 40 -0.09 -4.05 -2.40
N TRP A 41 -1.00 -3.17 -2.82
CA TRP A 41 -1.34 -3.03 -4.24
C TRP A 41 -0.18 -2.49 -5.08
N VAL A 42 0.63 -1.58 -4.54
CA VAL A 42 1.91 -1.19 -5.15
C VAL A 42 2.79 -2.42 -5.38
N SER A 43 2.94 -3.27 -4.36
CA SER A 43 3.77 -4.46 -4.46
C SER A 43 3.19 -5.56 -5.36
N VAL A 44 1.86 -5.64 -5.48
CA VAL A 44 1.16 -6.52 -6.45
C VAL A 44 1.43 -6.07 -7.88
N ALA A 45 1.52 -4.76 -8.12
CA ALA A 45 1.93 -4.22 -9.41
C ALA A 45 3.42 -4.44 -9.73
N GLY A 46 4.18 -5.04 -8.81
CA GLY A 46 5.63 -5.26 -8.97
C GLY A 46 6.48 -4.03 -8.67
N GLU A 47 5.89 -2.98 -8.12
CA GLU A 47 6.59 -1.77 -7.71
C GLU A 47 7.10 -1.88 -6.27
N ASP A 48 8.11 -1.07 -5.93
CA ASP A 48 8.63 -0.95 -4.57
C ASP A 48 8.00 0.25 -3.84
N PRO A 49 7.21 0.03 -2.77
CA PRO A 49 6.61 1.11 -2.00
C PRO A 49 7.62 2.12 -1.46
N VAL A 50 8.81 1.68 -1.03
CA VAL A 50 9.85 2.58 -0.51
C VAL A 50 10.33 3.54 -1.60
N THR A 51 10.57 3.02 -2.80
CA THR A 51 10.95 3.82 -3.97
C THR A 51 9.87 4.84 -4.32
N LEU A 52 8.58 4.46 -4.32
CA LEU A 52 7.48 5.38 -4.62
C LEU A 52 7.28 6.43 -3.52
N LEU A 53 7.40 6.07 -2.25
CA LEU A 53 7.33 7.02 -1.13
C LEU A 53 8.40 8.10 -1.25
N GLY A 54 9.61 7.73 -1.66
CA GLY A 54 10.68 8.69 -1.95
C GLY A 54 10.32 9.63 -3.11
N LYS A 55 9.82 9.08 -4.22
CA LYS A 55 9.40 9.86 -5.41
C LYS A 55 8.21 10.78 -5.12
N TRP A 56 7.29 10.36 -4.26
CA TRP A 56 6.04 11.05 -3.94
C TRP A 56 6.07 11.71 -2.56
N LYS A 57 7.26 12.07 -2.08
CA LYS A 57 7.44 12.78 -0.81
C LYS A 57 6.58 14.05 -0.76
N GLY A 58 5.82 14.20 0.33
CA GLY A 58 4.86 15.29 0.52
C GLY A 58 3.55 15.15 -0.28
N ARG A 59 3.39 14.08 -1.07
CA ARG A 59 2.15 13.76 -1.82
C ARG A 59 1.35 12.64 -1.16
N VAL A 60 1.98 11.77 -0.39
CA VAL A 60 1.32 10.67 0.34
C VAL A 60 1.03 11.12 1.78
N ALA A 61 -0.24 11.18 2.15
CA ALA A 61 -0.67 11.59 3.49
C ALA A 61 -1.13 10.39 4.34
N LEU A 62 -1.63 9.34 3.70
CA LEU A 62 -2.21 8.16 4.32
C LEU A 62 -1.56 6.89 3.75
N ILE A 63 -1.48 5.82 4.54
CA ILE A 63 -1.04 4.50 4.07
C ILE A 63 -2.00 3.42 4.56
N HIS A 64 -2.37 2.51 3.66
CA HIS A 64 -2.91 1.20 4.02
C HIS A 64 -1.76 0.20 4.18
N LEU A 65 -1.69 -0.40 5.36
CA LEU A 65 -0.78 -1.47 5.75
C LEU A 65 -1.49 -2.81 5.52
N LYS A 66 -1.08 -3.48 4.45
CA LYS A 66 -1.46 -4.84 4.06
C LYS A 66 -0.20 -5.63 3.75
N ASP A 67 -0.23 -6.93 3.91
CA ASP A 67 0.91 -7.79 3.57
C ASP A 67 0.50 -8.87 2.56
N LYS A 68 1.48 -9.39 1.82
CA LYS A 68 1.24 -10.31 0.71
C LYS A 68 1.90 -11.66 0.94
N ALA A 69 1.28 -12.70 0.43
CA ALA A 69 1.87 -14.03 0.40
C ALA A 69 3.08 -14.09 -0.57
N PRO A 70 4.10 -14.91 -0.28
CA PRO A 70 5.21 -15.14 -1.20
C PRO A 70 4.72 -15.75 -2.52
N GLY A 71 5.45 -15.49 -3.60
CA GLY A 71 5.21 -16.10 -4.91
C GLY A 71 4.04 -15.50 -5.71
N LEU A 72 3.36 -14.48 -5.18
CA LEU A 72 2.38 -13.72 -5.94
C LEU A 72 3.08 -12.98 -7.09
N LYS A 73 2.68 -13.31 -8.32
CA LYS A 73 3.18 -12.67 -9.54
C LYS A 73 2.56 -11.29 -9.71
N THR A 74 3.24 -10.43 -10.48
CA THR A 74 2.69 -9.14 -10.88
C THR A 74 1.30 -9.28 -11.47
N HIS A 75 0.37 -8.47 -10.97
CA HIS A 75 -1.02 -8.47 -11.37
C HIS A 75 -1.54 -7.02 -11.43
N TYR A 76 -2.45 -6.73 -12.35
CA TYR A 76 -3.00 -5.38 -12.56
C TYR A 76 -4.53 -5.39 -12.50
N LYS A 77 -5.08 -6.29 -11.68
CA LYS A 77 -6.51 -6.41 -11.40
C LYS A 77 -6.68 -6.82 -9.95
N GLU A 78 -7.84 -6.52 -9.38
CA GLU A 78 -8.13 -6.71 -7.96
C GLU A 78 -8.62 -8.11 -7.60
N ASN A 79 -8.92 -8.95 -8.60
CA ASN A 79 -9.46 -10.29 -8.40
C ASN A 79 -8.39 -11.29 -7.95
N LEU A 80 -7.79 -11.03 -6.79
CA LEU A 80 -6.88 -11.94 -6.12
C LEU A 80 -7.65 -12.94 -5.25
N SER A 81 -7.06 -14.13 -5.09
CA SER A 81 -7.52 -15.12 -4.12
C SER A 81 -7.31 -14.61 -2.69
N PRO A 82 -8.14 -15.02 -1.71
CA PRO A 82 -7.88 -14.73 -0.29
C PRO A 82 -6.47 -15.16 0.16
N ASN A 83 -5.91 -16.19 -0.45
CA ASN A 83 -4.56 -16.69 -0.14
C ASN A 83 -3.42 -15.74 -0.57
N ALA A 84 -3.72 -14.70 -1.34
CA ALA A 84 -2.74 -13.66 -1.70
C ALA A 84 -2.44 -12.72 -0.54
N PHE A 85 -3.36 -12.61 0.43
CA PHE A 85 -3.28 -11.68 1.55
C PHE A 85 -2.67 -12.36 2.77
N ARG A 86 -1.90 -11.59 3.54
CA ARG A 86 -1.34 -11.98 4.83
C ARG A 86 -1.53 -10.85 5.83
N GLU A 87 -1.68 -11.21 7.09
CA GLU A 87 -1.67 -10.26 8.20
C GLU A 87 -0.37 -9.46 8.18
N VAL A 88 -0.46 -8.19 8.60
CA VAL A 88 0.65 -7.24 8.56
C VAL A 88 1.88 -7.80 9.27
N GLY A 89 3.01 -7.88 8.56
CA GLY A 89 4.29 -8.38 9.09
C GLY A 89 4.40 -9.91 9.16
N LEU A 90 3.41 -10.65 8.65
CA LEU A 90 3.46 -12.11 8.50
C LEU A 90 3.55 -12.55 7.02
N GLY A 91 3.68 -11.60 6.09
CA GLY A 91 3.93 -11.84 4.67
C GLY A 91 5.37 -11.51 4.27
N ILE A 92 5.54 -10.79 3.16
CA ILE A 92 6.85 -10.53 2.55
C ILE A 92 7.18 -9.06 2.34
N LEU A 93 6.30 -8.13 2.73
CA LEU A 93 6.64 -6.70 2.67
C LEU A 93 7.62 -6.33 3.79
N ASP A 94 8.64 -5.55 3.43
CA ASP A 94 9.68 -5.11 4.37
C ASP A 94 9.23 -3.87 5.14
N PHE A 95 8.45 -4.07 6.20
CA PHE A 95 7.98 -2.97 7.04
C PHE A 95 9.11 -2.21 7.73
N ALA A 96 10.27 -2.86 7.98
CA ALA A 96 11.41 -2.18 8.58
C ALA A 96 12.00 -1.10 7.65
N ARG A 97 11.89 -1.29 6.32
CA ARG A 97 12.21 -0.25 5.33
C ARG A 97 11.04 0.69 5.05
N ILE A 98 9.81 0.18 4.99
CA ILE A 98 8.62 0.95 4.60
C ILE A 98 8.26 1.99 5.67
N MET A 99 8.26 1.63 6.96
CA MET A 99 7.79 2.52 8.02
C MET A 99 8.66 3.79 8.18
N PRO A 100 10.01 3.71 8.19
CA PRO A 100 10.84 4.91 8.15
C PRO A 100 10.64 5.73 6.87
N ALA A 101 10.60 5.08 5.71
CA ALA A 101 10.40 5.77 4.43
C ALA A 101 9.06 6.53 4.37
N ALA A 102 8.00 5.96 4.93
CA ALA A 102 6.70 6.60 5.03
C ALA A 102 6.74 7.84 5.93
N ARG A 103 7.39 7.74 7.09
CA ARG A 103 7.61 8.90 7.99
C ARG A 103 8.42 10.00 7.28
N ASP A 104 9.50 9.62 6.61
CA ASP A 104 10.34 10.56 5.86
C ASP A 104 9.62 11.20 4.66
N ALA A 105 8.62 10.50 4.09
CA ALA A 105 7.77 11.00 3.03
C ALA A 105 6.67 11.97 3.54
N GLY A 106 6.45 12.04 4.86
CA GLY A 106 5.45 12.92 5.48
C GLY A 106 4.08 12.28 5.68
N VAL A 107 3.98 10.95 5.68
CA VAL A 107 2.74 10.22 5.96
C VAL A 107 2.27 10.49 7.39
N GLN A 108 0.98 10.78 7.54
CA GLN A 108 0.36 11.21 8.81
C GLN A 108 -0.42 10.09 9.49
N HIS A 109 -1.05 9.20 8.71
CA HIS A 109 -1.88 8.13 9.22
C HIS A 109 -1.58 6.79 8.54
N PHE A 110 -1.71 5.73 9.33
CA PHE A 110 -1.44 4.36 8.94
C PHE A 110 -2.65 3.51 9.34
N PHE A 111 -3.20 2.76 8.39
CA PHE A 111 -4.39 1.95 8.60
C PHE A 111 -4.05 0.48 8.34
N VAL A 112 -4.32 -0.38 9.31
CA VAL A 112 -4.27 -1.83 9.06
C VAL A 112 -5.54 -2.20 8.31
N GLU A 113 -5.40 -2.82 7.14
CA GLU A 113 -6.50 -3.26 6.30
C GLU A 113 -6.31 -4.73 5.92
N GLN A 114 -7.39 -5.40 5.51
CA GLN A 114 -7.33 -6.61 4.71
C GLN A 114 -8.52 -6.66 3.75
N ASP A 115 -8.29 -6.79 2.45
CA ASP A 115 -9.39 -6.80 1.46
C ASP A 115 -10.18 -8.11 1.49
N GLN A 116 -9.48 -9.22 1.76
CA GLN A 116 -10.06 -10.53 1.92
C GLN A 116 -9.41 -11.25 3.10
N VAL A 117 -10.25 -11.84 3.94
CA VAL A 117 -9.81 -12.65 5.08
C VAL A 117 -10.24 -14.09 4.82
N ALA A 118 -9.34 -15.04 4.99
CA ALA A 118 -9.65 -16.45 4.77
C ALA A 118 -10.64 -17.00 5.82
N GLU A 119 -10.59 -16.47 7.03
CA GLU A 119 -11.40 -16.91 8.18
C GLU A 119 -11.97 -15.69 8.95
N ASP A 120 -11.59 -15.50 10.22
CA ASP A 120 -12.15 -14.47 11.10
C ASP A 120 -11.45 -13.10 10.93
N PRO A 121 -12.15 -12.04 10.49
CA PRO A 121 -11.58 -10.70 10.34
C PRO A 121 -11.10 -10.09 11.67
N VAL A 122 -11.73 -10.41 12.79
CA VAL A 122 -11.29 -9.91 14.10
C VAL A 122 -9.98 -10.55 14.51
N GLU A 123 -9.82 -11.86 14.29
CA GLU A 123 -8.55 -12.53 14.59
C GLU A 123 -7.43 -12.09 13.63
N SER A 124 -7.74 -11.84 12.36
CA SER A 124 -6.77 -11.27 11.40
C SER A 124 -6.26 -9.90 11.85
N LEU A 125 -7.15 -9.03 12.35
CA LEU A 125 -6.76 -7.75 12.94
C LEU A 125 -5.90 -7.92 14.20
N ARG A 126 -6.25 -8.84 15.11
CA ARG A 126 -5.44 -9.12 16.31
C ARG A 126 -4.04 -9.60 15.96
N GLN A 127 -3.92 -10.48 14.96
CA GLN A 127 -2.63 -10.97 14.47
C GLN A 127 -1.77 -9.85 13.90
N SER A 128 -2.35 -9.00 13.05
CA SER A 128 -1.67 -7.82 12.48
C SER A 128 -1.20 -6.85 13.57
N PHE A 129 -2.04 -6.57 14.57
CA PHE A 129 -1.69 -5.72 15.70
C PHE A 129 -0.51 -6.28 16.51
N ARG A 130 -0.57 -7.55 16.92
CA ARG A 130 0.52 -8.22 17.65
C ARG A 130 1.83 -8.22 16.88
N SER A 131 1.75 -8.37 15.55
CA SER A 131 2.92 -8.33 14.68
C SER A 131 3.56 -6.93 14.65
N MET A 132 2.73 -5.90 14.46
CA MET A 132 3.15 -4.49 14.48
C MET A 132 3.81 -4.09 15.80
N GLU A 133 3.27 -4.51 16.96
CA GLU A 133 3.87 -4.23 18.27
C GLU A 133 5.31 -4.76 18.40
N ARG A 134 5.60 -5.91 17.77
CA ARG A 134 6.94 -6.52 17.81
C ARG A 134 7.95 -5.82 16.92
N LEU A 135 7.50 -5.22 15.82
CA LEU A 135 8.36 -4.62 14.82
C LEU A 135 8.90 -3.23 15.22
N LYS A 136 8.41 -2.64 16.33
CA LYS A 136 8.96 -1.45 17.01
C LYS A 136 9.38 -0.32 16.07
N PHE A 137 8.43 0.18 15.27
CA PHE A 137 8.67 1.28 14.34
C PHE A 137 8.55 2.65 15.00
#